data_AF-M2U8Q2-F1
#
_entry.id   AF-M2U8Q2-F1
#
_cell.length_a   1.000
_cell.length_b   1.000
_cell.length_c   1.000
_cell.angle_alpha   90.00
_cell.angle_beta   90.00
_cell.angle_gamma   90.00
#
_symmetry.space_group_name_H-M   'P 1'
#
loop_
_entity.id
_entity.type
_entity.pdbx_description
1 polymer ?
#
loop_
_entity_poly.entity_id
_entity_poly.type
_entity_poly.pdbx_seq_one_letter_code
_entity_poly.pdbx_strand_id
1 'polypeptide(L)'
;MLILDLTGLDLPNLSGQEVAAVADIADVASTIAIVDLDSLDHIGPFLDADPLEFLSWPIMEDELMAALANAGVTQSFREDVAGLDVGPEGLASLREDAERVARALARLAEADVATRPARTGPRPPSQSARLLRDLIRKRRLRSEFFPDELFADPGWDILLDLAAARHERKQVSVSSLCIAASVPTTTGLRWIKALTRMGLIVRNADPTDGRRSFIAISEPTAAVMERYLDITH
;
A
#
# COMPACT_ATOMS: atom_id res chain seq x y z
N MET A 1 15.21 -7.76 -15.26
CA MET A 1 13.85 -7.77 -14.70
C MET A 1 13.31 -6.34 -14.73
N LEU A 2 12.10 -6.16 -15.24
CA LEU A 2 11.39 -4.89 -15.23
C LEU A 2 10.12 -5.00 -14.38
N ILE A 3 9.77 -3.93 -13.68
CA ILE A 3 8.48 -3.78 -13.00
C ILE A 3 7.71 -2.72 -13.78
N LEU A 4 6.54 -3.10 -14.29
CA LEU A 4 5.62 -2.23 -15.00
C LEU A 4 4.42 -1.97 -14.10
N ASP A 5 4.29 -0.73 -13.63
CA ASP A 5 3.10 -0.30 -12.90
C ASP A 5 2.03 0.14 -13.90
N LEU A 6 0.96 -0.65 -13.97
CA LEU A 6 -0.21 -0.42 -14.82
C LEU A 6 -1.45 -0.05 -13.98
N THR A 7 -1.28 0.24 -12.68
CA THR A 7 -2.38 0.70 -11.83
C THR A 7 -2.92 2.04 -12.33
N GLY A 8 -4.23 2.21 -12.28
CA GLY A 8 -4.95 3.39 -12.77
C GLY A 8 -5.13 3.46 -14.30
N LEU A 9 -4.65 2.47 -15.06
CA LEU A 9 -4.89 2.40 -16.51
C LEU A 9 -6.23 1.72 -16.83
N ASP A 10 -6.91 2.24 -17.85
CA ASP A 10 -8.14 1.68 -18.39
C ASP A 10 -7.82 0.49 -19.32
N LEU A 11 -7.38 -0.63 -18.72
CA LEU A 11 -6.98 -1.84 -19.45
C LEU A 11 -8.02 -2.31 -20.50
N PRO A 12 -9.34 -2.28 -20.24
CA PRO A 12 -10.36 -2.64 -21.24
C PRO A 12 -10.29 -1.83 -22.54
N ASN A 13 -9.81 -0.60 -22.49
CA ASN A 13 -9.83 0.35 -23.60
C ASN A 13 -8.44 0.66 -24.17
N LEU A 14 -7.40 -0.07 -23.77
CA LEU A 14 -6.07 0.08 -24.36
C LEU A 14 -6.12 -0.20 -25.87
N SER A 15 -5.41 0.64 -26.62
CA SER A 15 -5.21 0.42 -28.04
C SER A 15 -4.32 -0.79 -28.29
N GLY A 16 -4.46 -1.42 -29.45
CA GLY A 16 -3.59 -2.55 -29.83
C GLY A 16 -2.10 -2.20 -29.86
N GLN A 17 -1.75 -0.92 -30.05
CA GLN A 17 -0.37 -0.45 -30.00
C GLN A 17 0.18 -0.41 -28.57
N GLU A 18 -0.64 -0.03 -27.59
CA GLU A 18 -0.26 -0.02 -26.17
C GLU A 18 -0.10 -1.45 -25.64
N VAL A 19 -0.98 -2.37 -26.04
CA VAL A 19 -0.85 -3.79 -25.70
C VAL A 19 0.43 -4.37 -26.30
N ALA A 20 0.72 -4.08 -27.57
CA ALA A 20 1.94 -4.52 -28.24
C ALA A 20 3.22 -3.97 -27.56
N ALA A 21 3.22 -2.71 -27.12
CA ALA A 21 4.38 -2.12 -26.45
C ALA A 21 4.72 -2.83 -25.13
N VAL A 22 3.72 -3.31 -24.37
CA VAL A 22 3.94 -4.08 -23.14
C VAL A 22 4.47 -5.49 -23.47
N ALA A 23 3.93 -6.12 -24.52
CA ALA A 23 4.41 -7.41 -25.00
C ALA A 23 5.87 -7.35 -25.49
N ASP A 24 6.22 -6.31 -26.27
CA ASP A 24 7.58 -6.07 -26.75
C ASP A 24 8.58 -5.95 -25.59
N ILE A 25 8.17 -5.36 -24.46
CA ILE A 25 9.02 -5.24 -23.26
C ILE A 25 9.21 -6.61 -22.60
N ALA A 26 8.15 -7.41 -22.51
CA ALA A 26 8.20 -8.76 -21.94
C ALA A 26 9.08 -9.71 -22.76
N ASP A 27 9.12 -9.56 -24.09
CA ASP A 27 9.96 -10.37 -24.98
C ASP A 27 11.47 -10.21 -24.72
N VAL A 28 11.90 -9.06 -24.20
CA VAL A 28 13.34 -8.76 -23.98
C VAL A 28 13.77 -8.95 -22.53
N ALA A 29 12.83 -9.02 -21.58
CA ALA A 29 13.13 -9.12 -20.16
C ALA A 29 11.98 -9.75 -19.36
N SER A 30 12.31 -10.57 -18.37
CA SER A 30 11.35 -11.01 -17.35
C SER A 30 10.67 -9.81 -16.70
N THR A 31 9.35 -9.75 -16.83
CA THR A 31 8.57 -8.55 -16.51
C THR A 31 7.49 -8.91 -15.51
N ILE A 32 7.39 -8.10 -14.44
CA ILE A 32 6.29 -8.16 -13.49
C ILE A 32 5.41 -6.94 -13.73
N ALA A 33 4.17 -7.15 -14.13
CA ALA A 33 3.16 -6.12 -14.28
C ALA A 33 2.29 -6.03 -13.02
N ILE A 34 2.16 -4.83 -12.47
CA ILE A 34 1.28 -4.54 -11.34
C ILE A 34 0.01 -3.90 -11.90
N VAL A 35 -1.15 -4.49 -11.62
CA VAL A 35 -2.46 -4.01 -12.07
C VAL A 35 -3.39 -3.79 -10.89
N ASP A 36 -4.43 -2.99 -11.07
CA ASP A 36 -5.53 -2.97 -10.10
C ASP A 36 -6.24 -4.32 -10.08
N LEU A 37 -6.78 -4.68 -8.91
CA LEU A 37 -7.57 -5.90 -8.76
C LEU A 37 -8.72 -5.98 -9.77
N ASP A 38 -9.42 -4.86 -9.93
CA ASP A 38 -10.62 -4.78 -10.73
C ASP A 38 -10.28 -4.88 -12.23
N SER A 39 -8.99 -4.73 -12.57
CA SER A 39 -8.45 -4.85 -13.92
C SER A 39 -7.90 -6.25 -14.23
N LEU A 40 -7.89 -7.19 -13.28
CA LEU A 40 -7.38 -8.56 -13.49
C LEU A 40 -8.13 -9.33 -14.59
N ASP A 41 -9.45 -9.16 -14.68
CA ASP A 41 -10.26 -9.85 -15.70
C ASP A 41 -9.96 -9.33 -17.12
N HIS A 42 -9.23 -8.23 -17.22
CA HIS A 42 -8.91 -7.54 -18.47
C HIS A 42 -7.47 -7.73 -18.93
N ILE A 43 -6.65 -8.52 -18.21
CA ILE A 43 -5.26 -8.79 -18.60
C ILE A 43 -5.13 -9.79 -19.76
N GLY A 44 -6.24 -10.38 -20.22
CA GLY A 44 -6.29 -11.38 -21.28
C GLY A 44 -5.41 -11.07 -22.51
N PRO A 45 -5.41 -9.84 -23.05
CA PRO A 45 -4.57 -9.47 -24.19
C PRO A 45 -3.06 -9.60 -23.97
N PHE A 46 -2.60 -9.67 -22.72
CA PHE A 46 -1.20 -9.75 -22.35
C PHE A 46 -0.75 -11.16 -21.95
N LEU A 47 -1.67 -12.12 -21.83
CA LEU A 47 -1.35 -13.48 -21.35
C LEU A 47 -0.47 -14.27 -22.32
N ASP A 48 -0.44 -13.88 -23.59
CA ASP A 48 0.38 -14.52 -24.62
C ASP A 48 1.84 -14.03 -24.61
N ALA A 49 2.16 -12.97 -23.83
CA ALA A 49 3.52 -12.48 -23.68
C ALA A 49 4.24 -13.25 -22.55
N ASP A 50 5.18 -14.13 -22.92
CA ASP A 50 6.01 -14.91 -21.99
C ASP A 50 7.43 -14.32 -22.00
N PRO A 51 8.03 -13.90 -20.85
CA PRO A 51 7.64 -14.13 -19.47
C PRO A 51 7.10 -12.88 -18.77
N LEU A 52 5.77 -12.71 -18.84
CA LEU A 52 5.03 -11.66 -18.15
C LEU A 52 4.22 -12.23 -16.98
N GLU A 53 4.47 -11.72 -15.77
CA GLU A 53 3.74 -12.12 -14.56
C GLU A 53 2.92 -10.97 -13.99
N PHE A 54 1.71 -11.26 -13.53
CA PHE A 54 0.78 -10.25 -13.02
C PHE A 54 0.65 -10.28 -11.50
N LEU A 55 0.80 -9.12 -10.89
CA LEU A 55 0.48 -8.88 -9.49
C LEU A 55 -0.68 -7.91 -9.40
N SER A 56 -1.62 -8.20 -8.51
CA SER A 56 -2.73 -7.29 -8.24
C SER A 56 -2.42 -6.40 -7.05
N TRP A 57 -2.65 -5.09 -7.17
CA TRP A 57 -2.62 -4.21 -6.02
C TRP A 57 -3.86 -4.41 -5.14
N PRO A 58 -3.73 -4.39 -3.80
CA PRO A 58 -2.48 -4.42 -3.03
C PRO A 58 -1.78 -5.78 -3.10
N ILE A 59 -0.47 -5.74 -3.33
CA ILE A 59 0.39 -6.92 -3.50
C ILE A 59 0.66 -7.55 -2.14
N MET A 60 0.52 -8.87 -2.05
CA MET A 60 0.82 -9.63 -0.84
C MET A 60 2.26 -10.19 -0.88
N GLU A 61 2.92 -10.34 0.26
CA GLU A 61 4.31 -10.84 0.35
C GLU A 61 4.48 -12.20 -0.34
N ASP A 62 3.52 -13.10 -0.11
CA ASP A 62 3.44 -14.42 -0.72
C ASP A 62 3.30 -14.38 -2.25
N GLU A 63 2.52 -13.44 -2.78
CA GLU A 63 2.34 -13.22 -4.22
C GLU A 63 3.60 -12.62 -4.85
N LEU A 64 4.22 -11.63 -4.17
CA LEU A 64 5.48 -11.02 -4.61
C LEU A 64 6.62 -12.03 -4.66
N MET A 65 6.75 -12.87 -3.63
CA MET A 65 7.82 -13.88 -3.57
C MET A 65 7.65 -14.96 -4.65
N ALA A 66 6.41 -15.37 -4.94
CA ALA A 66 6.13 -16.27 -6.06
C ALA A 66 6.52 -15.62 -7.39
N ALA A 67 6.16 -14.35 -7.59
CA ALA A 67 6.45 -13.66 -8.84
C ALA A 67 7.94 -13.40 -9.07
N LEU A 68 8.68 -13.05 -8.02
CA LEU A 68 10.13 -12.91 -8.11
C LEU A 68 10.84 -14.24 -8.41
N ALA A 69 10.31 -15.36 -7.89
CA ALA A 69 10.87 -16.68 -8.16
C ALA A 69 10.63 -17.13 -9.61
N ASN A 70 9.41 -16.92 -10.11
CA ASN A 70 9.00 -17.23 -11.48
C ASN A 70 9.69 -16.35 -12.52
N ALA A 71 9.88 -15.05 -12.22
CA ALA A 71 10.65 -14.12 -13.04
C ALA A 71 12.18 -14.36 -13.02
N GLY A 72 12.66 -15.46 -12.40
CA GLY A 72 14.07 -15.87 -12.44
C GLY A 72 15.03 -15.03 -11.59
N VAL A 73 14.52 -14.14 -10.74
CA VAL A 73 15.31 -13.12 -10.01
C VAL A 73 16.35 -13.75 -9.08
N THR A 74 16.04 -14.91 -8.50
CA THR A 74 16.98 -15.66 -7.64
C THR A 74 18.17 -16.27 -8.39
N GLN A 75 18.10 -16.37 -9.72
CA GLN A 75 19.11 -17.01 -10.56
C GLN A 75 19.91 -15.96 -11.35
N SER A 76 19.26 -14.96 -11.96
CA SER A 76 19.93 -13.90 -12.75
C SER A 76 20.77 -12.94 -11.89
N PHE A 77 20.32 -12.60 -10.67
CA PHE A 77 21.11 -11.73 -9.77
C PHE A 77 22.39 -12.41 -9.26
N ARG A 78 22.40 -13.75 -9.17
CA ARG A 78 23.59 -14.52 -8.80
C ARG A 78 24.61 -14.58 -9.94
N GLU A 79 24.16 -14.51 -11.19
CA GLU A 79 25.03 -14.58 -12.38
C GLU A 79 25.60 -13.19 -12.76
N ASP A 80 24.82 -12.11 -12.65
CA ASP A 80 25.29 -10.74 -12.92
C ASP A 80 26.31 -10.24 -11.88
N VAL A 81 26.15 -10.62 -10.61
CA VAL A 81 27.14 -10.30 -9.56
C VAL A 81 28.40 -11.17 -9.70
N ALA A 82 28.28 -12.39 -10.24
CA ALA A 82 29.43 -13.24 -10.52
C ALA A 82 30.27 -12.77 -11.72
N GLY A 83 29.71 -11.92 -12.60
CA GLY A 83 30.41 -11.29 -13.72
C GLY A 83 31.17 -10.00 -13.38
N LEU A 84 30.93 -9.43 -12.20
CA LEU A 84 31.73 -8.34 -11.66
C LEU A 84 32.99 -8.92 -11.03
N ASP A 85 34.16 -8.66 -11.62
CA ASP A 85 35.47 -9.03 -11.04
C ASP A 85 35.79 -8.13 -9.82
N VAL A 86 34.93 -8.21 -8.81
CA VAL A 86 35.05 -7.51 -7.54
C VAL A 86 35.53 -8.55 -6.55
N GLY A 87 36.84 -8.54 -6.29
CA GLY A 87 37.43 -9.39 -5.28
C GLY A 87 36.73 -9.24 -3.91
N PRO A 88 36.93 -10.20 -2.99
CA PRO A 88 36.25 -10.23 -1.69
C PRO A 88 36.40 -8.92 -0.89
N GLU A 89 37.48 -8.17 -1.11
CA GLU A 89 37.73 -6.85 -0.51
C GLU A 89 36.82 -5.75 -1.07
N GLY A 90 36.55 -5.76 -2.39
CA GLY A 90 35.66 -4.79 -3.03
C GLY A 90 34.20 -4.98 -2.63
N LEU A 91 33.75 -6.23 -2.46
CA LEU A 91 32.40 -6.53 -1.96
C LEU A 91 32.24 -6.08 -0.50
N ALA A 92 33.28 -6.24 0.32
CA ALA A 92 33.29 -5.75 1.69
C ALA A 92 33.20 -4.21 1.76
N SER A 93 33.98 -3.52 0.91
CA SER A 93 33.94 -2.05 0.80
C SER A 93 32.57 -1.54 0.35
N LEU A 94 31.98 -2.14 -0.68
CA LEU A 94 30.65 -1.77 -1.17
C LEU A 94 29.57 -1.98 -0.10
N ARG A 95 29.64 -3.08 0.66
CA ARG A 95 28.73 -3.33 1.78
C ARG A 95 28.88 -2.26 2.86
N GLU A 96 30.10 -1.89 3.20
CA GLU A 96 30.37 -0.86 4.20
C GLU A 96 29.85 0.52 3.77
N ASP A 97 30.02 0.86 2.49
CA ASP A 97 29.53 2.12 1.92
C ASP A 97 27.99 2.15 1.91
N ALA A 98 27.33 1.06 1.53
CA ALA A 98 25.87 0.95 1.57
C ALA A 98 25.33 1.13 3.00
N GLU A 99 25.97 0.50 3.99
CA GLU A 99 25.61 0.68 5.40
C GLU A 99 25.84 2.12 5.88
N ARG A 100 26.90 2.78 5.42
CA ARG A 100 27.21 4.17 5.76
C ARG A 100 26.13 5.12 5.24
N VAL A 101 25.71 4.93 3.99
CA VAL A 101 24.62 5.70 3.38
C VAL A 101 23.30 5.47 4.11
N ALA A 102 22.94 4.21 4.40
CA ALA A 102 21.72 3.88 5.13
C ALA A 102 21.67 4.58 6.50
N ARG A 103 22.77 4.60 7.25
CA ARG A 103 22.87 5.31 8.54
C ARG A 103 22.76 6.83 8.40
N ALA A 104 23.37 7.42 7.36
CA ALA A 104 23.29 8.85 7.11
C ALA A 104 21.85 9.28 6.78
N LEU A 105 21.14 8.51 5.96
CA LEU A 105 19.75 8.74 5.61
C LEU A 105 18.82 8.63 6.82
N ALA A 106 19.03 7.64 7.70
CA ALA A 106 18.25 7.49 8.94
C ALA A 106 18.38 8.74 9.84
N ARG A 107 19.61 9.25 10.03
CA ARG A 107 19.84 10.46 10.84
C ARG A 107 19.19 11.71 10.27
N LEU A 108 19.21 11.87 8.94
CA LEU A 108 18.57 12.99 8.27
C LEU A 108 17.03 12.92 8.40
N ALA A 109 16.45 11.73 8.29
CA ALA A 109 15.03 11.52 8.49
C ALA A 109 14.59 11.83 9.94
N GLU A 110 15.39 11.43 10.94
CA GLU A 110 15.14 11.75 12.35
C GLU A 110 15.22 13.25 12.65
N ALA A 111 16.16 13.96 12.00
CA ALA A 111 16.33 15.41 12.18
C ALA A 111 15.15 16.23 11.61
N ASP A 112 14.53 15.79 10.51
CA ASP A 112 13.41 16.50 9.88
C ASP A 112 12.12 16.40 10.71
N VAL A 113 11.87 15.23 11.33
CA VAL A 113 10.72 15.01 12.23
C VAL A 113 10.82 15.85 13.51
N ALA A 114 12.03 16.17 13.98
CA ALA A 114 12.24 16.94 15.20
C ALA A 114 11.95 18.46 15.05
N THR A 115 11.82 18.98 13.83
CA THR A 115 11.75 20.43 13.56
C THR A 115 10.32 20.99 13.55
N ARG A 116 9.31 20.11 13.58
CA ARG A 116 7.90 20.50 13.70
C ARG A 116 7.55 20.54 15.19
N PRO A 117 6.98 21.64 15.72
CA PRO A 117 6.66 21.70 17.14
C PRO A 117 5.58 20.67 17.46
N ALA A 118 5.99 19.49 17.93
CA ALA A 118 5.08 18.50 18.48
C ALA A 118 4.32 19.18 19.63
N ARG A 119 2.98 19.18 19.54
CA ARG A 119 2.14 19.74 20.60
C ARG A 119 2.51 19.08 21.92
N THR A 120 2.98 19.85 22.89
CA THR A 120 3.54 19.38 24.16
C THR A 120 2.47 19.02 25.21
N GLY A 121 1.32 18.48 24.78
CA GLY A 121 0.28 18.01 25.70
C GLY A 121 -0.76 17.11 25.01
N PRO A 122 -1.44 16.21 25.77
CA PRO A 122 -2.41 15.28 25.21
C PRO A 122 -3.57 16.01 24.52
N ARG A 123 -3.84 15.69 23.24
CA ARG A 123 -5.01 16.20 22.51
C ARG A 123 -6.29 15.60 23.12
N PRO A 124 -7.33 16.40 23.44
CA PRO A 124 -8.61 15.86 23.89
C PRO A 124 -9.20 14.92 22.82
N PRO A 125 -9.79 13.76 23.18
CA PRO A 125 -10.32 12.82 22.20
C PRO A 125 -11.36 13.43 21.24
N SER A 126 -12.19 14.35 21.73
CA SER A 126 -13.16 15.08 20.90
C SER A 126 -12.49 15.97 19.84
N GLN A 127 -11.32 16.53 20.15
CA GLN A 127 -10.54 17.29 19.20
C GLN A 127 -9.92 16.37 18.13
N SER A 128 -9.34 15.23 18.53
CA SER A 128 -8.79 14.24 17.58
C SER A 128 -9.87 13.72 16.62
N ALA A 129 -11.03 13.31 17.16
CA ALA A 129 -12.16 12.86 16.36
C ALA A 129 -12.57 13.91 15.31
N ARG A 130 -12.73 15.17 15.72
CA ARG A 130 -13.10 16.26 14.82
C ARG A 130 -12.07 16.46 13.70
N LEU A 131 -10.78 16.48 14.01
CA LEU A 131 -9.73 16.64 12.99
C LEU A 131 -9.74 15.49 11.98
N LEU A 132 -9.89 14.25 12.45
CA LEU A 132 -9.98 13.07 11.56
C LEU A 132 -11.23 13.12 10.67
N ARG A 133 -12.39 13.51 11.23
CA ARG A 133 -13.62 13.70 10.45
C ARG A 133 -13.49 14.83 9.42
N ASP A 134 -12.79 15.92 9.77
CA ASP A 134 -12.50 17.01 8.84
C ASP A 134 -11.58 16.55 7.70
N LEU A 135 -10.59 15.70 7.97
CA LEU A 135 -9.74 15.09 6.93
C LEU A 135 -10.55 14.20 5.98
N ILE A 136 -11.41 13.33 6.50
CA ILE A 136 -12.33 12.51 5.70
C ILE A 136 -13.21 13.40 4.83
N ARG A 137 -13.81 14.45 5.41
CA ARG A 137 -14.66 15.39 4.68
C ARG A 137 -13.90 16.09 3.55
N LYS A 138 -12.70 16.61 3.81
CA LYS A 138 -11.85 17.24 2.79
C LYS A 138 -11.50 16.28 1.65
N ARG A 139 -11.23 15.01 1.97
CA ARG A 139 -10.95 13.98 0.96
C ARG A 139 -12.16 13.71 0.09
N ARG A 140 -13.35 13.59 0.70
CA ARG A 140 -14.61 13.40 -0.02
C ARG A 140 -14.99 14.61 -0.86
N LEU A 141 -14.72 15.84 -0.43
CA LEU A 141 -15.00 17.02 -1.25
C LEU A 141 -14.30 16.98 -2.61
N ARG A 142 -13.20 16.23 -2.78
CA ARG A 142 -12.54 16.07 -4.08
C ARG A 142 -13.44 15.43 -5.13
N SER A 143 -14.35 14.53 -4.73
CA SER A 143 -15.32 13.88 -5.64
C SER A 143 -16.32 14.86 -6.26
N GLU A 144 -16.54 16.02 -5.62
CA GLU A 144 -17.41 17.06 -6.17
C GLU A 144 -16.75 17.80 -7.35
N PHE A 145 -15.43 17.71 -7.47
CA PHE A 145 -14.66 18.46 -8.47
C PHE A 145 -13.93 17.57 -9.49
N PHE A 146 -13.67 16.31 -9.15
CA PHE A 146 -12.90 15.37 -9.96
C PHE A 146 -13.53 13.97 -9.94
N PRO A 147 -13.27 13.12 -10.94
CA PRO A 147 -13.65 11.71 -10.91
C PRO A 147 -13.08 10.99 -9.67
N ASP A 148 -13.87 10.09 -9.08
CA ASP A 148 -13.58 9.43 -7.80
C ASP A 148 -12.35 8.52 -7.88
N GLU A 149 -12.14 7.91 -9.04
CA GLU A 149 -11.09 6.92 -9.29
C GLU A 149 -9.69 7.54 -9.16
N LEU A 150 -9.55 8.85 -9.39
CA LEU A 150 -8.26 9.54 -9.37
C LEU A 150 -7.65 9.65 -7.95
N PHE A 151 -8.48 9.58 -6.91
CA PHE A 151 -8.07 9.92 -5.54
C PHE A 151 -8.47 8.90 -4.48
N ALA A 152 -8.91 7.71 -4.90
CA ALA A 152 -9.23 6.61 -4.01
C ALA A 152 -7.96 6.15 -3.27
N ASP A 153 -8.00 6.15 -1.94
CA ASP A 153 -6.99 5.49 -1.10
C ASP A 153 -7.73 4.72 0.01
N PRO A 154 -8.27 3.54 -0.32
CA PRO A 154 -9.17 2.81 0.57
C PRO A 154 -8.48 2.40 1.87
N GLY A 155 -7.19 2.10 1.82
CA GLY A 155 -6.39 1.78 3.01
C GLY A 155 -6.36 2.95 3.98
N TRP A 156 -6.03 4.15 3.48
CA TRP A 156 -6.01 5.36 4.30
C TRP A 156 -7.40 5.78 4.80
N ASP A 157 -8.42 5.67 3.96
CA ASP A 157 -9.80 6.02 4.32
C ASP A 157 -10.33 5.11 5.45
N ILE A 158 -9.98 3.82 5.44
CA ILE A 158 -10.26 2.89 6.54
C ILE A 158 -9.56 3.33 7.84
N LEU A 159 -8.27 3.66 7.77
CA LEU A 159 -7.50 4.06 8.96
C LEU A 159 -8.04 5.34 9.58
N LEU A 160 -8.40 6.32 8.76
CA LEU A 160 -9.03 7.56 9.22
C LEU A 160 -10.37 7.31 9.92
N ASP A 161 -11.24 6.48 9.32
CA ASP A 161 -12.56 6.19 9.89
C ASP A 161 -12.45 5.43 11.23
N LEU A 162 -11.57 4.44 11.31
CA LEU A 162 -11.33 3.68 12.55
C LEU A 162 -10.68 4.53 13.64
N ALA A 163 -9.72 5.39 13.29
CA ALA A 163 -9.11 6.32 14.23
C ALA A 163 -10.18 7.28 14.80
N ALA A 164 -11.05 7.84 13.94
CA ALA A 164 -12.13 8.70 14.39
C ALA A 164 -13.12 7.95 15.29
N ALA A 165 -13.53 6.74 14.88
CA ALA A 165 -14.44 5.90 15.65
C ALA A 165 -13.89 5.51 17.03
N ARG A 166 -12.57 5.27 17.14
CA ARG A 166 -11.90 5.01 18.42
C ARG A 166 -12.08 6.18 19.40
N HIS A 167 -11.85 7.42 18.97
CA HIS A 167 -12.06 8.59 19.83
C HIS A 167 -13.53 8.83 20.16
N GLU A 168 -14.44 8.47 19.25
CA GLU A 168 -15.88 8.52 19.43
C GLU A 168 -16.43 7.35 20.29
N ARG A 169 -15.59 6.37 20.63
CA ARG A 169 -15.97 5.11 21.29
C ARG A 169 -17.08 4.36 20.55
N LYS A 170 -17.02 4.36 19.22
CA LYS A 170 -17.95 3.64 18.35
C LYS A 170 -17.33 2.33 17.85
N GLN A 171 -18.16 1.30 17.79
CA GLN A 171 -17.81 0.07 17.09
C GLN A 171 -18.09 0.22 15.60
N VAL A 172 -17.21 -0.30 14.75
CA VAL A 172 -17.34 -0.21 13.29
C VAL A 172 -17.51 -1.60 12.70
N SER A 173 -18.59 -1.82 11.96
CA SER A 173 -18.82 -3.08 11.24
C SER A 173 -18.06 -3.09 9.93
N VAL A 174 -17.79 -4.28 9.39
CA VAL A 174 -17.16 -4.45 8.08
C VAL A 174 -17.92 -3.69 6.98
N SER A 175 -19.24 -3.81 6.93
CA SER A 175 -20.06 -3.13 5.91
C SER A 175 -19.98 -1.61 6.03
N SER A 176 -20.01 -1.06 7.25
CA SER A 176 -19.83 0.37 7.47
C SER A 176 -18.46 0.85 7.00
N LEU A 177 -17.44 0.02 7.18
CA LEU A 177 -16.07 0.33 6.80
C LEU A 177 -15.88 0.35 5.28
N CYS A 178 -16.48 -0.60 4.55
CA CYS A 178 -16.47 -0.58 3.08
C CYS A 178 -17.16 0.66 2.52
N ILE A 179 -18.27 1.09 3.12
CA ILE A 179 -18.94 2.35 2.78
C ILE A 179 -18.02 3.55 3.06
N ALA A 180 -17.33 3.55 4.20
CA ALA A 180 -16.44 4.65 4.57
C ALA A 180 -15.27 4.81 3.59
N ALA A 181 -14.75 3.67 3.11
CA ALA A 181 -13.67 3.56 2.14
C ALA A 181 -14.09 3.82 0.68
N SER A 182 -15.39 4.01 0.41
CA SER A 182 -15.93 4.27 -0.93
C SER A 182 -15.54 3.22 -1.99
N VAL A 183 -15.49 1.94 -1.61
CA VAL A 183 -15.15 0.83 -2.53
C VAL A 183 -16.20 -0.28 -2.51
N PRO A 184 -16.29 -1.09 -3.58
CA PRO A 184 -17.08 -2.32 -3.57
C PRO A 184 -16.73 -3.22 -2.38
N THR A 185 -17.71 -4.00 -1.90
CA THR A 185 -17.56 -4.84 -0.72
C THR A 185 -16.38 -5.80 -0.82
N THR A 186 -16.18 -6.45 -1.98
CA THR A 186 -15.07 -7.38 -2.23
C THR A 186 -13.72 -6.70 -2.12
N THR A 187 -13.59 -5.51 -2.69
CA THR A 187 -12.39 -4.65 -2.60
C THR A 187 -12.12 -4.22 -1.16
N GLY A 188 -13.15 -3.75 -0.43
CA GLY A 188 -13.03 -3.40 0.99
C GLY A 188 -12.60 -4.58 1.87
N LEU A 189 -13.12 -5.78 1.60
CA LEU A 189 -12.71 -7.00 2.33
C LEU A 189 -11.24 -7.36 2.12
N ARG A 190 -10.69 -7.17 0.91
CA ARG A 190 -9.25 -7.36 0.65
C ARG A 190 -8.41 -6.38 1.43
N TRP A 191 -8.78 -5.09 1.45
CA TRP A 191 -8.09 -4.09 2.26
C TRP A 191 -8.14 -4.40 3.75
N ILE A 192 -9.30 -4.80 4.28
CA ILE A 192 -9.41 -5.21 5.68
C ILE A 192 -8.48 -6.41 5.96
N LYS A 193 -8.42 -7.40 5.07
CA LYS A 193 -7.51 -8.55 5.23
C LYS A 193 -6.04 -8.11 5.22
N ALA A 194 -5.65 -7.25 4.28
CA ALA A 194 -4.29 -6.73 4.16
C ALA A 194 -3.87 -5.92 5.41
N LEU A 195 -4.69 -4.94 5.81
CA LEU A 195 -4.44 -4.11 6.99
C LEU A 195 -4.42 -4.94 8.29
N THR A 196 -5.24 -6.00 8.39
CA THR A 196 -5.21 -6.91 9.54
C THR A 196 -3.91 -7.70 9.58
N ARG A 197 -3.43 -8.19 8.43
CA ARG A 197 -2.15 -8.94 8.31
C ARG A 197 -0.96 -8.06 8.69
N MET A 198 -1.00 -6.78 8.31
CA MET A 198 0.00 -5.78 8.68
C MET A 198 -0.07 -5.36 10.17
N GLY A 199 -1.04 -5.86 10.93
CA GLY A 199 -1.25 -5.49 12.33
C GLY A 199 -1.76 -4.05 12.52
N LEU A 200 -2.24 -3.40 11.47
CA LEU A 200 -2.71 -2.01 11.52
C LEU A 200 -4.12 -1.90 12.13
N ILE A 201 -4.92 -2.95 11.93
CA ILE A 201 -6.28 -3.07 12.47
C ILE A 201 -6.46 -4.45 13.09
N VAL A 202 -7.46 -4.59 13.95
CA VAL A 202 -7.81 -5.84 14.63
C VAL A 202 -9.29 -6.16 14.43
N ARG A 203 -9.59 -7.46 14.32
CA ARG A 203 -10.95 -8.00 14.27
C ARG A 203 -11.36 -8.47 15.65
N ASN A 204 -12.45 -7.91 16.16
CA ASN A 204 -13.09 -8.32 17.40
C ASN A 204 -14.39 -9.05 17.06
N ALA A 205 -14.53 -10.30 17.48
CA ALA A 205 -15.81 -11.00 17.41
C ALA A 205 -16.81 -10.32 18.38
N ASP A 206 -18.05 -10.16 17.95
CA ASP A 206 -19.11 -9.73 18.86
C ASP A 206 -19.43 -10.89 19.84
N PRO A 207 -19.27 -10.68 21.16
CA PRO A 207 -19.52 -11.71 22.15
C PRO A 207 -20.99 -12.14 22.24
N THR A 208 -21.91 -11.35 21.67
CA THR A 208 -23.35 -11.60 21.70
C THR A 208 -23.90 -12.16 20.38
N ASP A 209 -23.18 -11.97 19.27
CA ASP A 209 -23.55 -12.49 17.94
C ASP A 209 -22.29 -12.87 17.15
N GLY A 210 -21.96 -14.17 17.11
CA GLY A 210 -20.81 -14.68 16.37
C GLY A 210 -20.83 -14.45 14.85
N ARG A 211 -21.94 -13.94 14.29
CA ARG A 211 -22.05 -13.53 12.88
C ARG A 211 -21.56 -12.09 12.66
N ARG A 212 -21.46 -11.28 13.72
CA ARG A 212 -20.99 -9.90 13.66
C ARG A 212 -19.54 -9.83 14.09
N SER A 213 -18.73 -9.21 13.24
CA SER A 213 -17.36 -8.84 13.56
C SER A 213 -17.21 -7.34 13.47
N PHE A 214 -16.60 -6.77 14.50
CA PHE A 214 -16.23 -5.37 14.54
C PHE A 214 -14.76 -5.22 14.22
N ILE A 215 -14.42 -4.13 13.55
CA ILE A 215 -13.05 -3.76 13.23
C ILE A 215 -12.67 -2.60 14.14
N ALA A 216 -11.47 -2.65 14.68
CA ALA A 216 -10.87 -1.54 15.42
C ALA A 216 -9.46 -1.27 14.90
N ILE A 217 -9.02 -0.02 15.00
CA ILE A 217 -7.60 0.32 14.78
C ILE A 217 -6.75 -0.30 15.90
N SER A 218 -5.58 -0.83 15.57
CA SER A 218 -4.67 -1.38 16.58
C SER A 218 -4.06 -0.26 17.45
N GLU A 219 -3.61 -0.60 18.66
CA GLU A 219 -3.00 0.37 19.57
C GLU A 219 -1.76 1.07 18.97
N PRO A 220 -0.81 0.36 18.34
CA PRO A 220 0.36 1.01 17.73
C PRO A 220 -0.04 1.98 16.61
N THR A 221 -1.03 1.61 15.80
CA THR A 221 -1.50 2.41 14.67
C THR A 221 -2.25 3.65 15.15
N ALA A 222 -3.07 3.53 16.20
CA ALA A 222 -3.70 4.68 16.83
C ALA A 222 -2.67 5.72 17.32
N ALA A 223 -1.57 5.27 17.92
CA ALA A 223 -0.48 6.16 18.34
C ALA A 223 0.22 6.84 17.14
N VAL A 224 0.36 6.15 16.01
CA VAL A 224 0.90 6.74 14.77
C VAL A 224 -0.05 7.80 14.21
N MET A 225 -1.35 7.53 14.20
CA MET A 225 -2.37 8.48 13.72
C MET A 225 -2.39 9.76 14.57
N GLU A 226 -2.22 9.65 15.89
CA GLU A 226 -2.10 10.85 16.76
C GLU A 226 -0.86 11.68 16.45
N ARG A 227 0.30 11.03 16.23
CA ARG A 227 1.51 11.75 15.79
C ARG A 227 1.33 12.42 14.43
N TYR A 228 0.63 11.76 13.50
CA TYR A 228 0.28 12.34 12.21
C TYR A 228 -0.58 13.60 12.38
N LEU A 229 -1.54 13.60 13.31
CA LEU A 229 -2.34 14.79 13.62
C LEU A 229 -1.50 15.90 14.25
N ASP A 230 -0.52 15.59 15.10
CA ASP A 230 0.38 16.59 15.70
C ASP A 230 1.25 17.30 14.67
N ILE A 231 1.67 16.55 13.65
CA ILE A 231 2.38 17.11 12.51
C ILE A 231 1.39 18.00 11.75
N THR A 232 0.26 17.46 11.30
CA THR A 232 -0.63 18.15 10.35
C THR A 232 -1.51 19.28 10.92
N HIS A 233 -1.64 19.41 12.25
CA HIS A 233 -2.55 20.36 12.92
C HIS A 233 -2.08 20.87 14.29
#